data_AF-A0A7N2LXB8-F1
#
_entry.id   AF-A0A7N2LXB8-F1
#
_cell.length_a   1.000
_cell.length_b   1.000
_cell.length_c   1.000
_cell.angle_alpha   90.00
_cell.angle_beta   90.00
_cell.angle_gamma   90.00
#
_symmetry.space_group_name_H-M   'P 1'
#
loop_
_entity.id
_entity.type
_entity.pdbx_description
1 polymer ?
#
loop_
_entity_poly.entity_id
_entity_poly.type
_entity_poly.pdbx_seq_one_letter_code
_entity_poly.pdbx_strand_id
1 'polypeptide(L)'
;MMDLFFPKELQCDNDIFWYEAYKAFEALQPQVNQSAFVPYRDTPRNEFGAENSGNMKNCVNMKKRMVEFLRRSWHPRNEIQEYEKERGFRHMMNERMRRERQKQNYMTLHSMLPFGTKSDKNSIIQTAATKIQVLQKCREELQRRNSEAEKNLAAVEGERVGRAKIKLKVANPTSGVDSVVEGLKCLKHLGLKARTIRSNFTAQEFSAELEIETEVALSLMLLFFMGQNDIEDQVTKICCFSNQF
;
A
#
# COMPACT_ATOMS: atom_id res chain seq x y z
N MET A 1 -15.78 0.22 -33.54
CA MET A 1 -15.44 -1.01 -34.28
C MET A 1 -14.11 -0.75 -34.98
N MET A 2 -13.21 -1.75 -34.95
CA MET A 2 -11.75 -1.73 -35.24
C MET A 2 -10.91 -1.38 -33.98
N ASP A 3 -10.64 -2.33 -33.09
CA ASP A 3 -9.60 -3.41 -33.10
C ASP A 3 -8.24 -2.87 -32.63
N LEU A 4 -7.85 -3.07 -31.36
CA LEU A 4 -7.21 -4.29 -30.81
C LEU A 4 -6.04 -4.80 -31.66
N PHE A 5 -4.84 -4.29 -31.38
CA PHE A 5 -3.59 -5.01 -31.63
C PHE A 5 -2.62 -4.78 -30.45
N PHE A 6 -2.19 -5.91 -29.88
CA PHE A 6 -1.53 -6.21 -28.60
C PHE A 6 -0.08 -5.65 -28.42
N PRO A 7 0.62 -5.87 -27.27
CA PRO A 7 0.23 -6.59 -26.05
C PRO A 7 0.39 -5.85 -24.72
N LYS A 8 -0.35 -6.40 -23.76
CA LYS A 8 -0.38 -6.13 -22.33
C LYS A 8 0.54 -7.15 -21.65
N GLU A 9 1.86 -6.93 -21.70
CA GLU A 9 2.86 -7.73 -20.99
C GLU A 9 4.08 -6.84 -20.75
N LEU A 10 4.24 -6.36 -19.52
CA LEU A 10 5.47 -5.84 -18.87
C LEU A 10 5.06 -5.16 -17.55
N GLN A 11 4.39 -5.94 -16.69
CA GLN A 11 4.41 -5.71 -15.25
C GLN A 11 5.23 -6.85 -14.64
N CYS A 12 6.10 -6.48 -13.69
CA CYS A 12 7.11 -7.28 -12.99
C CYS A 12 8.36 -7.67 -13.80
N ASP A 13 9.43 -6.88 -13.63
CA ASP A 13 10.79 -7.35 -13.24
C ASP A 13 11.92 -6.30 -13.42
N ASN A 14 11.58 -5.01 -13.55
CA ASN A 14 12.61 -3.99 -13.81
C ASN A 14 13.24 -3.34 -12.57
N ASP A 15 12.84 -3.69 -11.35
CA ASP A 15 13.39 -3.04 -10.15
C ASP A 15 14.68 -3.71 -9.62
N ILE A 16 15.02 -4.91 -10.09
CA ILE A 16 16.25 -5.62 -9.68
C ILE A 16 17.47 -5.18 -10.51
N PHE A 17 17.27 -4.85 -11.79
CA PHE A 17 18.36 -4.57 -12.73
C PHE A 17 19.12 -3.27 -12.44
N TRP A 18 18.42 -2.25 -11.91
CA TRP A 18 19.04 -0.92 -11.71
C TRP A 18 19.92 -0.84 -10.47
N TYR A 19 19.71 -1.67 -9.44
CA TYR A 19 20.50 -1.64 -8.20
C TYR A 19 21.88 -2.31 -8.39
N GLU A 20 21.95 -3.40 -9.16
CA GLU A 20 23.22 -4.04 -9.53
C GLU A 20 24.02 -3.20 -10.53
N ALA A 21 23.35 -2.54 -11.48
CA ALA A 21 24.00 -1.63 -12.42
C ALA A 21 24.61 -0.40 -11.73
N TYR A 22 23.97 0.13 -10.68
CA TYR A 22 24.51 1.24 -9.90
C TYR A 22 25.73 0.84 -9.07
N LYS A 23 25.70 -0.34 -8.43
CA LYS A 23 26.86 -0.87 -7.68
C LYS A 23 28.05 -1.21 -8.57
N ALA A 24 27.80 -1.72 -9.79
CA ALA A 24 28.87 -1.98 -10.76
C ALA A 24 29.53 -0.69 -11.27
N PHE A 25 28.77 0.41 -11.36
CA PHE A 25 29.30 1.72 -11.76
C PHE A 25 30.13 2.39 -10.65
N GLU A 26 29.78 2.14 -9.39
CA GLU A 26 30.52 2.65 -8.21
C GLU A 26 31.84 1.91 -7.98
N ALA A 27 31.93 0.62 -8.35
CA ALA A 27 33.15 -0.19 -8.25
C ALA A 27 34.18 0.05 -9.37
N LEU A 28 33.82 0.78 -10.43
CA LEU A 28 34.65 1.04 -11.63
C LEU A 28 35.08 2.51 -11.75
N GLN A 29 35.33 3.22 -10.64
CA GLN A 29 36.04 4.49 -10.71
C GLN A 29 37.56 4.30 -10.72
N PRO A 30 38.25 4.39 -11.88
CA PRO A 30 39.59 4.94 -11.90
C PRO A 30 39.48 6.47 -11.93
N GLN A 31 39.97 7.12 -10.89
CA GLN A 31 40.32 8.53 -10.99
C GLN A 31 41.42 8.68 -12.04
N VAL A 32 41.08 9.26 -13.20
CA VAL A 32 42.10 9.73 -14.13
C VAL A 32 41.66 11.08 -14.66
N ASN A 33 42.25 12.13 -14.09
CA ASN A 33 42.32 13.44 -14.72
C ASN A 33 43.20 13.32 -15.96
N GLN A 34 42.65 12.84 -17.07
CA GLN A 34 43.32 12.93 -18.36
C GLN A 34 42.90 14.22 -19.04
N SER A 35 43.63 15.30 -18.72
CA SER A 35 43.68 16.48 -19.58
C SER A 35 44.10 16.03 -20.99
N ALA A 36 43.35 16.43 -22.01
CA ALA A 36 43.70 16.23 -23.42
C ALA A 36 44.90 17.08 -23.88
N PHE A 37 45.44 17.93 -23.00
CA PHE A 37 46.57 18.80 -23.27
C PHE A 37 47.83 18.24 -22.60
N VAL A 38 48.81 17.88 -23.42
CA VAL A 38 50.16 17.49 -22.99
C VAL A 38 51.08 18.71 -23.19
N PRO A 39 51.91 19.09 -22.19
CA PRO A 39 52.91 20.14 -22.37
C PRO A 39 53.89 19.76 -23.47
N TYR A 40 54.21 20.70 -24.36
CA TYR A 40 55.22 20.49 -25.39
C TYR A 40 56.57 20.19 -24.71
N ARG A 41 57.21 19.07 -25.05
CA ARG A 41 58.57 18.78 -24.60
C ARG A 41 59.56 19.34 -25.61
N ASP A 42 60.31 20.35 -25.18
CA ASP A 42 61.43 20.91 -25.93
C ASP A 42 62.68 20.03 -25.79
N THR A 43 62.65 18.82 -26.34
CA THR A 43 63.86 18.04 -26.60
C THR A 43 63.85 17.54 -28.05
N PRO A 44 64.96 17.68 -28.80
CA PRO A 44 65.03 17.19 -30.16
C PRO A 44 64.90 15.65 -30.14
N ARG A 45 63.87 15.17 -30.84
CA ARG A 45 63.57 13.75 -31.04
C ARG A 45 64.61 13.14 -31.99
N ASN A 46 65.80 12.85 -31.48
CA ASN A 46 66.61 11.79 -32.07
C ASN A 46 66.08 10.45 -31.56
N GLU A 47 66.16 9.44 -32.43
CA GLU A 47 65.89 8.01 -32.20
C GLU A 47 64.49 7.51 -32.64
N PHE A 48 64.38 7.21 -33.93
CA PHE A 48 63.91 5.88 -34.34
C PHE A 48 65.12 5.15 -34.92
N GLY A 49 65.48 4.04 -34.28
CA GLY A 49 66.75 3.34 -34.42
C GLY A 49 67.15 3.00 -35.85
N ALA A 50 68.39 3.34 -36.16
CA ALA A 50 69.19 2.61 -37.11
C ALA A 50 69.76 1.39 -36.38
N GLU A 51 69.47 0.18 -36.86
CA GLU A 51 70.42 -0.94 -36.82
C GLU A 51 69.94 -2.09 -37.73
N ASN A 52 70.89 -2.60 -38.52
CA ASN A 52 70.91 -3.81 -39.35
C ASN A 52 70.30 -3.81 -40.77
N SER A 53 71.17 -3.43 -41.71
CA SER A 53 71.72 -4.29 -42.78
C SER A 53 70.85 -5.44 -43.32
N GLY A 54 70.52 -5.36 -44.61
CA GLY A 54 70.45 -6.55 -45.47
C GLY A 54 69.15 -6.72 -46.27
N ASN A 55 69.28 -6.66 -47.60
CA ASN A 55 68.39 -7.25 -48.61
C ASN A 55 67.01 -6.62 -48.90
N MET A 56 67.03 -5.79 -49.94
CA MET A 56 66.40 -6.13 -51.24
C MET A 56 64.87 -6.27 -51.29
N LYS A 57 64.26 -5.21 -51.86
CA LYS A 57 63.06 -5.24 -52.73
C LYS A 57 61.73 -5.64 -52.09
N ASN A 58 61.14 -4.69 -51.38
CA ASN A 58 59.75 -4.33 -51.63
C ASN A 58 59.65 -2.81 -51.78
N CYS A 59 60.25 -2.28 -52.86
CA CYS A 59 59.93 -0.93 -53.31
C CYS A 59 58.54 -0.98 -53.96
N VAL A 60 57.51 -1.13 -53.12
CA VAL A 60 56.14 -0.95 -53.54
C VAL A 60 56.05 0.50 -53.98
N ASN A 61 55.88 0.73 -55.29
CA ASN A 61 55.93 2.08 -55.84
C ASN A 61 54.94 2.99 -55.09
N MET A 62 55.24 4.28 -54.97
CA MET A 62 54.40 5.23 -54.21
C MET A 62 52.95 5.22 -54.69
N LYS A 63 52.68 4.96 -55.97
CA LYS A 63 51.31 4.82 -56.49
C LYS A 63 50.61 3.59 -55.91
N LYS A 64 51.31 2.47 -55.72
CA LYS A 64 50.79 1.22 -55.17
C LYS A 64 50.61 1.35 -53.65
N ARG A 65 51.51 2.05 -52.95
CA ARG A 65 51.29 2.45 -51.54
C ARG A 65 50.10 3.40 -51.39
N MET A 66 49.96 4.38 -52.28
CA MET A 66 48.82 5.30 -52.30
C MET A 66 47.52 4.57 -52.60
N VAL A 67 47.50 3.67 -53.59
CA VAL A 67 46.33 2.87 -53.96
C VAL A 67 45.95 1.89 -52.84
N GLU A 68 46.93 1.31 -52.16
CA GLU A 68 46.68 0.43 -51.01
C GLU A 68 46.16 1.22 -49.80
N PHE A 69 46.74 2.39 -49.51
CA PHE A 69 46.21 3.32 -48.51
C PHE A 69 44.78 3.75 -48.85
N LEU A 70 44.52 4.13 -50.11
CA LEU A 70 43.20 4.50 -50.59
C LEU A 70 42.23 3.34 -50.41
N ARG A 71 42.55 2.12 -50.86
CA ARG A 71 41.70 0.91 -50.65
C ARG A 71 41.40 0.63 -49.18
N ARG A 72 42.39 0.80 -48.30
CA ARG A 72 42.26 0.60 -46.86
C ARG A 72 41.42 1.69 -46.19
N SER A 73 41.47 2.92 -46.72
CA SER A 73 40.61 4.04 -46.32
C SER A 73 39.23 4.05 -46.99
N TRP A 74 39.06 3.29 -48.08
CA TRP A 74 37.80 3.08 -48.82
C TRP A 74 36.99 1.90 -48.30
N HIS A 75 37.47 1.17 -47.29
CA HIS A 75 36.60 0.25 -46.57
C HIS A 75 35.45 1.06 -45.98
N PRO A 76 34.18 0.69 -46.24
CA PRO A 76 33.06 1.49 -45.81
C PRO A 76 33.09 1.51 -44.29
N ARG A 77 33.48 2.65 -43.73
CA ARG A 77 33.29 2.99 -42.31
C ARG A 77 31.78 3.19 -42.02
N ASN A 78 30.92 2.57 -42.81
CA ASN A 78 29.48 2.74 -42.84
C ASN A 78 28.86 1.96 -41.68
N GLU A 79 29.30 0.74 -41.39
CA GLU A 79 28.71 -0.07 -40.30
C GLU A 79 28.93 0.55 -38.91
N ILE A 80 30.16 1.03 -38.63
CA ILE A 80 30.47 1.70 -37.34
C ILE A 80 29.75 3.05 -37.27
N GLN A 81 29.73 3.82 -38.36
CA GLN A 81 29.07 5.13 -38.38
C GLN A 81 27.54 5.01 -38.35
N GLU A 82 26.95 3.99 -38.97
CA GLU A 82 25.51 3.69 -38.90
C GLU A 82 25.13 3.18 -37.52
N TYR A 83 25.95 2.34 -36.89
CA TYR A 83 25.74 1.92 -35.50
C TYR A 83 25.79 3.11 -34.52
N GLU A 84 26.73 4.03 -34.71
CA GLU A 84 26.81 5.27 -33.91
C GLU A 84 25.60 6.19 -34.15
N LYS A 85 25.13 6.33 -35.39
CA LYS A 85 23.92 7.08 -35.74
C LYS A 85 22.67 6.44 -35.13
N GLU A 86 22.53 5.12 -35.20
CA GLU A 86 21.42 4.36 -34.63
C GLU A 86 21.41 4.44 -33.10
N ARG A 87 22.58 4.35 -32.46
CA ARG A 87 22.72 4.59 -31.02
C ARG A 87 22.30 6.01 -30.64
N GLY A 88 22.69 7.01 -31.44
CA GLY A 88 22.28 8.41 -31.26
C GLY A 88 20.77 8.59 -31.41
N PHE A 89 20.16 7.99 -32.43
CA PHE A 89 18.72 8.03 -32.67
C PHE A 89 17.93 7.38 -31.52
N ARG A 90 18.32 6.19 -31.09
CA ARG A 90 17.73 5.52 -29.93
C ARG A 90 17.87 6.35 -28.66
N HIS A 91 19.03 6.95 -28.41
CA HIS A 91 19.23 7.83 -27.27
C HIS A 91 18.31 9.06 -27.33
N MET A 92 18.18 9.70 -28.49
CA MET A 92 17.26 10.82 -28.68
C MET A 92 15.80 10.42 -28.42
N MET A 93 15.37 9.26 -28.93
CA MET A 93 14.00 8.80 -28.74
C MET A 93 13.73 8.44 -27.27
N ASN A 94 14.66 7.75 -26.62
CA ASN A 94 14.57 7.45 -25.20
C ASN A 94 14.49 8.72 -24.35
N GLU A 95 15.31 9.73 -24.65
CA GLU A 95 15.29 11.01 -23.94
C GLU A 95 13.97 11.77 -24.19
N ARG A 96 13.41 11.70 -25.39
CA ARG A 96 12.07 12.24 -25.68
C ARG A 96 10.99 11.56 -24.84
N MET A 97 10.98 10.22 -24.80
CA MET A 97 10.03 9.46 -24.00
C MET A 97 10.19 9.73 -22.50
N ARG A 98 11.42 9.87 -22.02
CA ARG A 98 11.72 10.24 -20.63
C ARG A 98 11.11 11.61 -20.29
N ARG A 99 11.28 12.61 -21.16
CA ARG A 99 10.71 13.96 -20.97
C ARG A 99 9.19 13.96 -21.01
N GLU A 100 8.58 13.18 -21.90
CA GLU A 100 7.13 13.08 -21.99
C GLU A 100 6.55 12.44 -20.73
N ARG A 101 7.16 11.34 -20.25
CA ARG A 101 6.77 10.71 -18.98
C ARG A 101 6.93 11.67 -17.80
N GLN A 102 8.04 12.41 -17.76
CA GLN A 102 8.26 13.41 -16.71
C GLN A 102 7.18 14.50 -16.75
N LYS A 103 6.86 15.04 -17.94
CA LYS A 103 5.81 16.03 -18.13
C LYS A 103 4.45 15.51 -17.66
N GLN A 104 4.09 14.28 -18.06
CA GLN A 104 2.83 13.67 -17.65
C GLN A 104 2.74 13.50 -16.12
N ASN A 105 3.83 13.08 -15.47
CA ASN A 105 3.88 12.96 -14.01
C ASN A 105 3.62 14.31 -13.32
N TYR A 106 4.19 15.40 -13.82
CA TYR A 106 3.92 16.75 -13.29
C TYR A 106 2.47 17.18 -13.49
N MET A 107 1.87 16.86 -14.63
CA MET A 107 0.45 17.17 -14.89
C MET A 107 -0.48 16.40 -13.95
N THR A 108 -0.22 15.10 -13.77
CA THR A 108 -0.96 14.26 -12.82
C THR A 108 -0.79 14.75 -11.38
N LEU A 109 0.42 15.20 -11.00
CA LEU A 109 0.63 15.78 -9.67
C LEU A 109 -0.14 17.08 -9.50
N HIS A 110 -0.07 17.98 -10.49
CA HIS A 110 -0.74 19.29 -10.44
C HIS A 110 -2.27 19.17 -10.36
N SER A 111 -2.88 18.17 -11.01
CA SER A 111 -4.33 17.95 -10.93
C SER A 111 -4.82 17.53 -9.53
N MET A 112 -3.92 17.02 -8.67
CA MET A 112 -4.22 16.68 -7.28
C MET A 112 -4.02 17.86 -6.31
N LEU A 113 -3.46 18.99 -6.80
CA LEU A 113 -3.20 20.17 -5.99
C LEU A 113 -4.40 21.13 -5.98
N PRO A 114 -4.47 22.04 -5.00
CA PRO A 114 -5.55 23.03 -4.94
C PRO A 114 -5.69 23.84 -6.22
N PHE A 115 -6.93 24.17 -6.58
CA PHE A 115 -7.24 25.06 -7.69
C PHE A 115 -6.51 26.40 -7.53
N GLY A 116 -5.89 26.88 -8.61
CA GLY A 116 -5.08 28.10 -8.60
C GLY A 116 -3.58 27.89 -8.32
N THR A 117 -3.13 26.66 -8.09
CA THR A 117 -1.68 26.36 -8.02
C THR A 117 -1.03 26.69 -9.37
N LYS A 118 0.08 27.42 -9.34
CA LYS A 118 0.84 27.75 -10.56
C LYS A 118 1.38 26.47 -11.22
N SER A 119 1.42 26.47 -12.56
CA SER A 119 1.84 25.30 -13.36
C SER A 119 3.37 25.17 -13.51
N ASP A 120 4.17 26.02 -12.86
CA ASP A 120 5.62 25.88 -12.88
C ASP A 120 6.09 24.74 -11.95
N LYS A 121 7.17 24.06 -12.34
CA LYS A 121 7.65 22.84 -11.66
C LYS A 121 7.94 23.07 -10.18
N ASN A 122 8.52 24.23 -9.83
CA ASN A 122 8.90 24.53 -8.46
C ASN A 122 7.66 24.76 -7.59
N SER A 123 6.70 25.55 -8.07
CA SER A 123 5.43 25.75 -7.38
C SER A 123 4.69 24.43 -7.18
N ILE A 124 4.60 23.57 -8.21
CA ILE A 124 3.96 22.25 -8.09
C ILE A 124 4.60 21.44 -6.96
N ILE A 125 5.94 21.34 -6.92
CA ILE A 125 6.65 20.56 -5.90
C ILE A 125 6.46 21.15 -4.50
N GLN A 126 6.62 22.48 -4.36
CA GLN A 126 6.47 23.16 -3.08
C GLN A 126 5.05 23.01 -2.52
N THR A 127 4.04 23.28 -3.36
CA THR A 127 2.63 23.13 -2.95
C THR A 127 2.30 21.68 -2.63
N ALA A 128 2.81 20.71 -3.38
CA ALA A 128 2.64 19.28 -3.07
C ALA A 128 3.25 18.92 -1.71
N ALA A 129 4.48 19.36 -1.44
CA ALA A 129 5.17 19.11 -0.18
C ALA A 129 4.39 19.71 1.01
N THR A 130 3.94 20.96 0.91
CA THR A 130 3.10 21.59 1.93
C THR A 130 1.78 20.84 2.10
N LYS A 131 1.13 20.42 1.00
CA LYS A 131 -0.13 19.67 1.06
C LYS A 131 0.03 18.33 1.78
N ILE A 132 1.13 17.61 1.55
CA ILE A 132 1.45 16.37 2.26
C ILE A 132 1.58 16.62 3.76
N GLN A 133 2.33 17.66 4.17
CA GLN A 133 2.48 18.01 5.59
C GLN A 133 1.14 18.34 6.25
N VAL A 134 0.29 19.11 5.57
CA VAL A 134 -1.06 19.44 6.08
C VAL A 134 -1.90 18.17 6.22
N LEU A 135 -1.90 17.30 5.21
CA LEU A 135 -2.67 16.05 5.23
C LEU A 135 -2.21 15.11 6.35
N GLN A 136 -0.90 15.03 6.61
CA GLN A 136 -0.35 14.25 7.72
C GLN A 136 -0.87 14.76 9.07
N LYS A 137 -0.80 16.07 9.32
CA LYS A 137 -1.35 16.68 10.54
C LYS A 137 -2.86 16.45 10.69
N CYS A 138 -3.61 16.60 9.60
CA CYS A 138 -5.05 16.34 9.59
C CYS A 138 -5.36 14.87 9.93
N ARG A 139 -4.57 13.93 9.39
CA ARG A 139 -4.73 12.50 9.68
C ARG A 139 -4.50 12.22 11.17
N GLU A 140 -3.44 12.76 11.76
CA GLU A 140 -3.12 12.58 13.18
C GLU A 140 -4.22 13.14 14.10
N GLU A 141 -4.72 14.34 13.81
CA GLU A 141 -5.78 14.97 14.60
C GLU A 141 -7.11 14.21 14.46
N LEU A 142 -7.45 13.75 13.25
CA LEU A 142 -8.64 12.92 13.04
C LEU A 142 -8.53 11.59 13.77
N GLN A 143 -7.35 10.96 13.75
CA GLN A 143 -7.10 9.72 14.49
C GLN A 143 -7.25 9.93 15.99
N ARG A 144 -6.69 11.02 16.54
CA ARG A 144 -6.85 11.40 17.95
C ARG A 144 -8.32 11.56 18.34
N ARG A 145 -9.09 12.32 17.56
CA ARG A 145 -10.52 12.54 17.79
C ARG A 145 -11.33 11.26 17.68
N ASN A 146 -11.02 10.42 16.71
CA ASN A 146 -11.74 9.15 16.54
C ASN A 146 -11.49 8.22 17.75
N SER A 147 -10.25 8.12 18.22
CA SER A 147 -9.95 7.35 19.44
C SER A 147 -10.61 7.92 20.70
N GLU A 148 -10.75 9.24 20.80
CA GLU A 148 -11.49 9.88 21.89
C GLU A 148 -12.99 9.57 21.82
N ALA A 149 -13.58 9.66 20.62
CA ALA A 149 -14.97 9.32 20.38
C ALA A 149 -15.26 7.83 20.67
N GLU A 150 -14.41 6.91 20.22
CA GLU A 150 -14.52 5.47 20.52
C GLU A 150 -14.48 5.20 22.03
N LYS A 151 -13.58 5.86 22.77
CA LYS A 151 -13.54 5.75 24.24
C LYS A 151 -14.81 6.27 24.90
N ASN A 152 -15.32 7.41 24.45
CA ASN A 152 -16.55 8.00 24.97
C ASN A 152 -17.76 7.10 24.68
N LEU A 153 -17.83 6.50 23.48
CA LEU A 153 -18.87 5.52 23.14
C LEU A 153 -18.78 4.27 24.01
N ALA A 154 -17.58 3.73 24.23
CA ALA A 154 -17.40 2.58 25.11
C ALA A 154 -17.78 2.89 26.58
N ALA A 155 -17.49 4.09 27.07
CA ALA A 155 -17.92 4.55 28.40
C ALA A 155 -19.44 4.68 28.49
N VAL A 156 -20.08 5.27 27.47
CA VAL A 156 -21.53 5.45 27.40
C VAL A 156 -22.27 4.12 27.24
N GLU A 157 -21.75 3.17 26.45
CA GLU A 157 -22.31 1.81 26.38
C GLU A 157 -22.16 1.09 27.73
N GLY A 158 -21.03 1.25 28.41
CA GLY A 158 -20.83 0.70 29.76
C GLY A 158 -21.80 1.26 30.79
N GLU A 159 -22.19 2.54 30.68
CA GLU A 159 -23.14 3.20 31.59
C GLU A 159 -24.61 2.99 31.20
N ARG A 160 -24.95 2.94 29.91
CA ARG A 160 -26.33 2.78 29.43
C ARG A 160 -26.81 1.34 29.42
N VAL A 161 -25.91 0.38 29.28
CA VAL A 161 -26.24 -1.05 29.32
C VAL A 161 -26.23 -1.48 30.79
N GLY A 162 -27.36 -1.23 31.46
CA GLY A 162 -27.66 -1.83 32.75
C GLY A 162 -27.68 -3.35 32.60
N ARG A 163 -26.90 -4.05 33.42
CA ARG A 163 -26.87 -5.51 33.40
C ARG A 163 -27.92 -6.03 34.37
N ALA A 164 -28.87 -6.81 33.85
CA ALA A 164 -29.86 -7.50 34.67
C ALA A 164 -29.60 -9.00 34.66
N LYS A 165 -29.78 -9.62 35.83
CA LYS A 165 -29.56 -11.04 36.04
C LYS A 165 -30.88 -11.72 36.36
N ILE A 166 -31.32 -12.60 35.47
CA ILE A 166 -32.56 -13.36 35.59
C ILE A 166 -32.22 -14.77 36.09
N LYS A 167 -32.87 -15.20 37.18
CA LYS A 167 -32.77 -16.58 37.69
C LYS A 167 -34.12 -17.27 37.57
N LEU A 168 -34.11 -18.44 36.97
CA LEU A 168 -35.26 -19.34 36.79
C LEU A 168 -34.96 -20.62 37.57
N LYS A 169 -35.89 -21.12 38.40
CA LYS A 169 -35.68 -22.32 39.22
C LYS A 169 -36.96 -23.16 39.36
N VAL A 170 -37.07 -24.25 38.61
CA VAL A 170 -38.21 -25.18 38.67
C VAL A 170 -37.87 -26.39 39.51
N ALA A 171 -38.67 -26.67 40.54
CA ALA A 171 -38.64 -27.95 41.24
C ALA A 171 -39.48 -28.99 40.47
N ASN A 172 -38.99 -30.23 40.39
CA ASN A 172 -39.61 -31.35 39.67
C ASN A 172 -39.93 -31.04 38.19
N PRO A 173 -38.92 -31.11 37.30
CA PRO A 173 -39.01 -30.60 35.93
C PRO A 173 -40.05 -31.31 35.04
N THR A 174 -40.60 -32.46 35.44
CA THR A 174 -41.61 -33.19 34.67
C THR A 174 -42.92 -32.44 34.44
N SER A 175 -43.27 -31.44 35.26
CA SER A 175 -44.50 -30.64 35.07
C SER A 175 -44.29 -29.15 34.75
N GLY A 176 -43.06 -28.63 34.87
CA GLY A 176 -42.78 -27.19 34.76
C GLY A 176 -41.85 -26.77 33.62
N VAL A 177 -41.44 -27.71 32.75
CA VAL A 177 -40.57 -27.41 31.60
C VAL A 177 -41.27 -26.52 30.58
N ASP A 178 -42.57 -26.72 30.33
CA ASP A 178 -43.35 -25.91 29.39
C ASP A 178 -43.39 -24.43 29.82
N SER A 179 -43.59 -24.18 31.12
CA SER A 179 -43.61 -22.82 31.70
C SER A 179 -42.27 -22.10 31.55
N VAL A 180 -41.15 -22.80 31.66
CA VAL A 180 -39.81 -22.23 31.42
C VAL A 180 -39.61 -21.89 29.96
N VAL A 181 -40.00 -22.79 29.06
CA VAL A 181 -39.89 -22.58 27.61
C VAL A 181 -40.73 -21.38 27.19
N GLU A 182 -41.92 -21.22 27.78
CA GLU A 182 -42.79 -20.06 27.55
C GLU A 182 -42.18 -18.75 28.08
N GLY A 183 -41.61 -18.75 29.29
CA GLY A 183 -40.87 -17.61 29.83
C GLY A 183 -39.68 -17.20 28.95
N LEU A 184 -38.89 -18.17 28.47
CA LEU A 184 -37.78 -17.92 27.55
C LEU A 184 -38.24 -17.39 26.18
N LYS A 185 -39.37 -17.88 25.67
CA LYS A 185 -40.00 -17.34 24.45
C LYS A 185 -40.43 -15.89 24.65
N CYS A 186 -40.96 -15.53 25.82
CA CYS A 186 -41.33 -14.14 26.10
C CYS A 186 -40.11 -13.22 26.15
N LEU A 187 -39.04 -13.63 26.82
CA LEU A 187 -37.78 -12.87 26.84
C LEU A 187 -37.20 -12.68 25.42
N LYS A 188 -37.37 -13.67 24.55
CA LYS A 188 -36.98 -13.58 23.13
C LYS A 188 -37.85 -12.58 22.35
N HIS A 189 -39.17 -12.57 22.56
CA HIS A 189 -40.07 -11.61 21.90
C HIS A 189 -39.82 -10.17 22.36
N LEU A 190 -39.41 -9.98 23.61
CA LEU A 190 -39.00 -8.68 24.16
C LEU A 190 -37.67 -8.16 23.58
N GLY A 191 -37.00 -8.92 22.71
CA GLY A 191 -35.78 -8.48 22.03
C GLY A 191 -34.57 -8.33 22.96
N LEU A 192 -34.60 -8.94 24.14
CA LEU A 192 -33.52 -8.85 25.12
C LEU A 192 -32.28 -9.59 24.61
N LYS A 193 -31.14 -8.90 24.59
CA LYS A 193 -29.87 -9.50 24.18
C LYS A 193 -29.26 -10.25 25.36
N ALA A 194 -29.31 -11.58 25.27
CA ALA A 194 -28.64 -12.49 26.18
C ALA A 194 -27.13 -12.50 25.93
N ARG A 195 -26.33 -12.30 26.98
CA ARG A 195 -24.86 -12.44 26.95
C ARG A 195 -24.41 -13.81 27.42
N THR A 196 -24.93 -14.24 28.57
CA THR A 196 -24.48 -15.45 29.24
C THR A 196 -25.70 -16.24 29.70
N ILE A 197 -25.73 -17.53 29.36
CA ILE A 197 -26.75 -18.48 29.85
C ILE A 197 -26.01 -19.59 30.59
N ARG A 198 -26.35 -19.79 31.86
CA ARG A 198 -25.87 -20.93 32.65
C ARG A 198 -27.05 -21.75 33.14
N SER A 199 -27.18 -22.97 32.63
CA SER A 199 -28.22 -23.90 33.05
C SER A 199 -27.62 -25.04 33.88
N ASN A 200 -28.35 -25.48 34.89
CA ASN A 200 -28.09 -26.70 35.62
C ASN A 200 -29.36 -27.54 35.66
N PHE A 201 -29.24 -28.83 35.30
CA PHE A 201 -30.35 -29.75 35.22
C PHE A 201 -30.07 -30.97 36.09
N THR A 202 -30.99 -31.24 37.02
CA THR A 202 -30.99 -32.41 37.89
C THR A 202 -32.36 -33.07 37.85
N ALA A 203 -32.47 -34.32 38.30
CA ALA A 203 -33.75 -35.05 38.31
C ALA A 203 -34.83 -34.37 39.17
N GLN A 204 -34.44 -33.55 40.14
CA GLN A 204 -35.33 -32.90 41.10
C GLN A 204 -35.49 -31.39 40.84
N GLU A 205 -34.59 -30.80 40.05
CA GLU A 205 -34.55 -29.36 39.87
C GLU A 205 -33.89 -28.96 38.55
N PHE A 206 -34.53 -28.02 37.85
CA PHE A 206 -33.92 -27.25 36.77
C PHE A 206 -33.66 -25.82 37.24
N SER A 207 -32.45 -25.30 37.01
CA SER A 207 -32.14 -23.89 37.21
C SER A 207 -31.45 -23.29 35.99
N ALA A 208 -31.80 -22.06 35.65
CA ALA A 208 -31.15 -21.28 34.60
C ALA A 208 -30.89 -19.86 35.08
N GLU A 209 -29.68 -19.39 34.79
CA GLU A 209 -29.23 -18.04 35.09
C GLU A 209 -28.86 -17.35 33.78
N LEU A 210 -29.54 -16.24 33.50
CA LEU A 210 -29.39 -15.47 32.28
C LEU A 210 -28.90 -14.06 32.62
N GLU A 211 -27.81 -13.62 31.99
CA GLU A 211 -27.34 -12.24 32.01
C GLU A 211 -27.78 -11.55 30.71
N ILE A 212 -28.57 -10.49 30.84
CA ILE A 212 -29.11 -9.72 29.71
C ILE A 212 -28.64 -8.27 29.75
N GLU A 213 -28.45 -7.74 28.55
CA GLU A 213 -28.25 -6.31 28.32
C GLU A 213 -29.62 -5.62 28.38
N THR A 214 -29.77 -4.64 29.28
CA THR A 214 -31.00 -3.86 29.44
C THR A 214 -30.68 -2.38 29.42
N GLU A 215 -31.55 -1.57 28.82
CA GLU A 215 -31.49 -0.12 29.04
C GLU A 215 -31.82 0.19 30.50
N VAL A 216 -31.20 1.23 31.07
CA VAL A 216 -31.32 1.59 32.50
C VAL A 216 -32.78 1.68 32.97
N ALA A 217 -33.70 2.15 32.11
CA ALA A 217 -35.13 2.22 32.41
C ALA A 217 -35.82 0.84 32.52
N LEU A 218 -35.47 -0.10 31.64
CA LEU A 218 -35.99 -1.47 31.68
C LEU A 218 -35.37 -2.30 32.81
N SER A 219 -34.12 -2.01 33.18
CA SER A 219 -33.41 -2.67 34.27
C SER A 219 -34.09 -2.47 35.63
N LEU A 220 -34.47 -1.22 35.94
CA LEU A 220 -35.21 -0.88 37.17
C LEU A 220 -36.59 -1.53 37.20
N MET A 221 -37.25 -1.63 36.04
CA MET A 221 -38.57 -2.25 35.92
C MET A 221 -38.51 -3.76 36.13
N LEU A 222 -37.54 -4.45 35.50
CA LEU A 222 -37.33 -5.88 35.67
C LEU A 222 -36.93 -6.24 37.11
N LEU A 223 -36.10 -5.44 37.78
CA LEU A 223 -35.76 -5.66 39.19
C LEU A 223 -36.99 -5.54 40.10
N PHE A 224 -37.91 -4.63 39.80
CA PHE A 224 -39.15 -4.47 40.56
C PHE A 224 -40.11 -5.66 40.39
N PHE A 225 -40.22 -6.20 39.17
CA PHE A 225 -41.06 -7.39 38.92
C PHE A 225 -40.41 -8.69 39.42
N MET A 226 -39.09 -8.82 39.28
CA MET A 226 -38.37 -10.07 39.56
C MET A 226 -38.09 -10.34 41.04
N GLY A 227 -38.56 -9.49 41.96
CA GLY A 227 -38.35 -9.63 43.41
C GLY A 227 -39.19 -10.70 44.12
N GLN A 228 -40.03 -11.47 43.42
CA GLN A 228 -40.90 -12.50 44.02
C GLN A 228 -40.53 -13.92 43.57
N ASN A 229 -40.49 -14.88 44.51
CA ASN A 229 -39.83 -16.17 44.30
C ASN A 229 -40.65 -17.25 43.55
N ASP A 230 -41.86 -16.92 43.07
CA ASP A 230 -42.73 -17.88 42.38
C ASP A 230 -42.71 -17.71 40.85
N ILE A 231 -42.33 -18.77 40.13
CA ILE A 231 -42.16 -18.74 38.67
C ILE A 231 -43.49 -18.47 37.95
N GLU A 232 -44.60 -19.04 38.40
CA GLU A 232 -45.89 -18.83 37.75
C GLU A 232 -46.31 -17.37 37.79
N ASP A 233 -46.03 -16.69 38.90
CA ASP A 233 -46.31 -15.27 39.09
C ASP A 233 -45.36 -14.39 38.24
N GLN A 234 -44.09 -14.82 38.10
CA GLN A 234 -43.10 -14.15 37.25
C GLN A 234 -43.44 -14.26 35.76
N VAL A 235 -43.78 -15.45 35.28
CA VAL A 235 -44.16 -15.68 33.87
C VAL A 235 -45.44 -14.93 33.55
N THR A 236 -46.44 -14.96 34.43
CA THR A 236 -47.70 -14.22 34.25
C THR A 236 -47.44 -12.71 34.17
N LYS A 237 -46.61 -12.14 35.06
CA LYS A 237 -46.28 -10.71 35.05
C LYS A 237 -45.49 -10.27 33.82
N ILE A 238 -44.52 -11.08 33.38
CA ILE A 238 -43.74 -10.83 32.16
C ILE A 238 -44.65 -10.89 30.91
N CYS A 239 -45.56 -11.88 30.84
CA CYS A 239 -46.54 -12.01 29.76
C CYS A 239 -47.57 -10.86 29.76
N CYS A 240 -48.09 -10.46 30.93
CA CYS A 240 -49.03 -9.35 31.06
C CYS A 240 -48.41 -8.03 30.60
N PHE A 241 -47.13 -7.80 30.88
CA PHE A 241 -46.42 -6.61 30.40
C PHE A 241 -46.26 -6.60 28.88
N SER A 242 -46.02 -7.78 28.28
CA SER A 242 -45.84 -7.93 26.83
C SER A 242 -47.13 -7.66 26.04
N ASN A 243 -48.30 -7.87 26.64
CA ASN A 243 -49.60 -7.58 26.02
C ASN A 243 -50.06 -6.11 26.15
N GLN A 244 -49.27 -5.26 26.82
CA GLN A 244 -49.58 -3.83 26.99
C GLN A 244 -48.83 -2.89 26.03
N PHE A 245 -47.95 -3.42 25.16
CA PHE A 245 -47.17 -2.65 24.20
C PHE A 245 -47.18 -3.27 22.81
#